data_AF-G7LJ60-F1
#
_entry.id   AF-G7LJ60-F1
#
_cell.length_a   1.000
_cell.length_b   1.000
_cell.length_c   1.000
_cell.angle_alpha   90.00
_cell.angle_beta   90.00
_cell.angle_gamma   90.00
#
_symmetry.space_group_name_H-M   'P 1'
#
loop_
_entity.id
_entity.type
_entity.pdbx_description
1 polymer ?
#
loop_
_entity_poly.entity_id
_entity_poly.type
_entity_poly.pdbx_seq_one_letter_code
_entity_poly.pdbx_strand_id
1 'polypeptide(L)'
;MDKRLSQLKEAQERFDRNNRISIPKIQRVPIFLRQNERFYKYCSPKIISFGPIHHNAKNLKEGEHYKLLWTSIFVANYAKKIDKDDNEACKLLLKKIEDNIENVKNMFTEDAIEGYNDNDLAWILFVDGCSLLHFMGNVDDQCPNALNLKFDQLMHIWRDTLLLENQLPKNNA
;
A
#
# COMPACT_ATOMS: atom_id res chain seq x y z
N MET A 1 21.31 -3.84 -36.60
CA MET A 1 20.74 -5.21 -36.47
C MET A 1 20.90 -5.71 -35.03
N ASP A 2 22.04 -5.42 -34.40
CA ASP A 2 22.40 -5.86 -33.05
C ASP A 2 21.45 -5.42 -31.94
N LYS A 3 20.90 -4.20 -32.00
CA LYS A 3 19.93 -3.73 -30.98
C LYS A 3 18.67 -4.60 -30.91
N ARG A 4 18.16 -5.08 -32.05
CA ARG A 4 16.98 -5.95 -32.10
C ARG A 4 17.28 -7.36 -31.59
N LEU A 5 18.49 -7.86 -31.85
CA LEU A 5 18.95 -9.15 -31.33
C LEU A 5 19.20 -9.10 -29.80
N SER A 6 19.72 -7.98 -29.28
CA SER A 6 19.86 -7.74 -27.83
C SER A 6 18.50 -7.79 -27.14
N GLN A 7 17.49 -7.14 -27.72
CA GLN A 7 16.12 -7.15 -27.18
C GLN A 7 15.55 -8.57 -27.06
N LEU A 8 15.84 -9.47 -28.00
CA LEU A 8 15.37 -10.86 -27.92
C LEU A 8 16.03 -11.61 -26.75
N LYS A 9 17.35 -11.43 -26.55
CA LYS A 9 18.07 -12.03 -25.42
C LYS A 9 17.58 -11.47 -24.08
N GLU A 10 17.45 -10.15 -23.98
CA GLU A 10 16.94 -9.47 -22.78
C GLU A 10 15.52 -9.92 -22.44
N ALA A 11 14.66 -10.13 -23.44
CA ALA A 11 13.30 -10.63 -23.23
C ALA A 11 13.31 -12.05 -22.62
N GLN A 12 14.17 -12.93 -23.13
CA GLN A 12 14.30 -14.30 -22.61
C GLN A 12 14.86 -14.30 -21.18
N GLU A 13 15.91 -13.52 -20.91
CA GLU A 13 16.46 -13.34 -19.57
C GLU A 13 15.45 -12.73 -18.58
N ARG A 14 14.58 -11.82 -19.04
CA ARG A 14 13.50 -11.25 -18.21
C ARG A 14 12.46 -12.31 -17.87
N PHE A 15 12.06 -13.14 -18.84
CA PHE A 15 11.11 -14.24 -18.62
C PHE A 15 11.65 -15.27 -17.62
N ASP A 16 12.91 -15.70 -17.78
CA ASP A 16 13.54 -16.67 -16.88
C ASP A 16 13.70 -16.12 -15.47
N ARG A 17 14.06 -14.84 -15.32
CA ARG A 17 14.11 -14.17 -14.01
C ARG A 17 12.73 -14.11 -13.36
N ASN A 18 11.70 -13.71 -14.10
CA ASN A 18 10.34 -13.59 -13.56
C ASN A 18 9.76 -14.96 -13.13
N ASN A 19 10.04 -16.04 -13.86
CA ASN A 19 9.60 -17.39 -13.47
C ASN A 19 10.35 -17.96 -12.25
N ARG A 20 11.54 -17.43 -11.94
CA ARG A 20 12.28 -17.79 -10.72
C ARG A 20 11.78 -17.03 -9.48
N ILE A 21 11.05 -15.93 -9.66
CA ILE A 21 10.43 -15.20 -8.54
C ILE A 21 9.22 -16.00 -8.07
N SER A 22 9.35 -16.67 -6.92
CA SER A 22 8.27 -17.46 -6.31
C SER A 22 7.24 -16.62 -5.56
N ILE A 23 7.53 -15.34 -5.30
CA ILE A 23 6.68 -14.46 -4.50
C ILE A 23 5.78 -13.63 -5.43
N PRO A 24 4.44 -13.78 -5.32
CA PRO A 24 3.51 -12.92 -6.04
C PRO A 24 3.75 -11.44 -5.70
N LYS A 25 3.95 -10.62 -6.72
CA LYS A 25 4.11 -9.17 -6.56
C LYS A 25 2.76 -8.47 -6.43
N ILE A 26 2.71 -7.39 -5.66
CA ILE A 26 1.60 -6.46 -5.65
C ILE A 26 1.62 -5.72 -6.99
N GLN A 27 0.51 -5.80 -7.72
CA GLN A 27 0.43 -5.37 -9.10
C GLN A 27 -0.94 -4.80 -9.43
N ARG A 28 -0.98 -3.95 -10.45
CA ARG A 28 -2.24 -3.49 -11.03
C ARG A 28 -2.95 -4.65 -11.72
N VAL A 29 -4.27 -4.59 -11.75
CA VAL A 29 -5.13 -5.45 -12.56
C VAL A 29 -4.65 -5.39 -14.01
N PRO A 30 -4.58 -6.51 -14.74
CA PRO A 30 -4.18 -6.51 -16.14
C PRO A 30 -5.00 -5.53 -17.00
N ILE A 31 -4.34 -4.82 -17.92
CA ILE A 31 -4.94 -3.75 -18.73
C ILE A 31 -6.20 -4.22 -19.46
N PHE A 32 -6.20 -5.43 -20.01
CA PHE A 32 -7.36 -5.98 -20.74
C PHE A 32 -8.60 -6.17 -19.85
N LEU A 33 -8.42 -6.40 -18.54
CA LEU A 33 -9.52 -6.46 -17.58
C LEU A 33 -10.00 -5.05 -17.19
N ARG A 34 -9.07 -4.08 -17.09
CA ARG A 34 -9.39 -2.67 -16.79
C ARG A 34 -10.25 -2.01 -17.88
N GLN A 35 -10.13 -2.47 -19.13
CA GLN A 35 -10.93 -1.96 -20.26
C GLN A 35 -12.44 -2.16 -20.08
N ASN A 36 -12.86 -3.13 -19.25
CA ASN A 36 -14.26 -3.27 -18.89
C ASN A 36 -14.57 -2.46 -17.63
N GLU A 37 -15.12 -1.25 -17.79
CA GLU A 37 -15.46 -0.36 -16.68
C GLU A 37 -16.40 -1.00 -15.64
N ARG A 38 -17.31 -1.89 -16.08
CA ARG A 38 -18.21 -2.61 -15.17
C ARG A 38 -17.46 -3.59 -14.27
N PHE A 39 -16.34 -4.13 -14.73
CA PHE A 39 -15.46 -4.97 -13.93
C PHE A 39 -14.53 -4.10 -13.06
N TYR A 40 -13.88 -3.11 -13.67
CA TYR A 40 -12.83 -2.33 -13.00
C TYR A 40 -13.32 -1.58 -11.77
N LYS A 41 -14.58 -1.12 -11.75
CA LYS A 41 -15.19 -0.49 -10.56
C LYS A 41 -15.15 -1.35 -9.29
N TYR A 42 -15.03 -2.69 -9.43
CA TYR A 42 -14.93 -3.60 -8.29
C TYR A 42 -13.49 -3.78 -7.81
N CYS A 43 -12.50 -3.46 -8.64
CA CYS A 43 -11.08 -3.49 -8.31
C CYS A 43 -10.62 -2.22 -7.59
N SER A 44 -11.29 -1.08 -7.84
CA SER A 44 -10.90 0.20 -7.24
C SER A 44 -11.49 0.41 -5.83
N PRO A 45 -10.71 1.02 -4.92
CA PRO A 45 -11.20 1.45 -3.60
C PRO A 45 -12.24 2.57 -3.74
N LYS A 46 -13.11 2.69 -2.74
CA LYS A 46 -14.22 3.67 -2.68
C LYS A 46 -13.95 4.82 -1.74
N ILE A 47 -13.30 4.57 -0.60
CA ILE A 47 -13.03 5.57 0.44
C ILE A 47 -11.54 5.73 0.66
N ILE A 48 -10.81 4.61 0.77
CA ILE A 48 -9.42 4.63 1.24
C ILE A 48 -8.52 3.72 0.42
N SER A 49 -7.34 4.23 0.07
CA SER A 49 -6.29 3.44 -0.56
C SER A 49 -5.10 3.21 0.35
N PHE A 50 -4.52 2.01 0.25
CA PHE A 50 -3.27 1.60 0.86
C PHE A 50 -2.30 1.17 -0.25
N GLY A 51 -1.06 1.65 -0.15
CA GLY A 51 -0.02 1.45 -1.13
C GLY A 51 -0.10 2.42 -2.32
N PRO A 52 0.85 2.31 -3.26
CA PRO A 52 1.10 3.33 -4.27
C PRO A 52 0.11 3.33 -5.44
N ILE A 53 -0.64 2.24 -5.65
CA ILE A 53 -1.45 2.01 -6.87
C ILE A 53 -2.56 3.06 -7.06
N HIS A 54 -3.26 3.38 -5.98
CA HIS A 54 -4.39 4.33 -5.94
C HIS A 54 -4.09 5.58 -5.12
N HIS A 55 -2.86 5.75 -4.65
CA HIS A 55 -2.46 6.90 -3.85
C HIS A 55 -2.73 8.22 -4.59
N ASN A 56 -3.21 9.23 -3.84
CA ASN A 56 -3.63 10.55 -4.36
C ASN A 56 -4.79 10.55 -5.38
N ALA A 57 -5.52 9.44 -5.53
CA ALA A 57 -6.73 9.44 -6.35
C ALA A 57 -7.74 10.48 -5.81
N LYS A 58 -8.25 11.36 -6.69
CA LYS A 58 -9.07 12.52 -6.30
C LYS A 58 -10.32 12.13 -5.51
N ASN A 59 -10.87 10.96 -5.76
CA ASN A 59 -12.05 10.43 -5.10
C ASN A 59 -11.76 9.80 -3.71
N LEU A 60 -10.50 9.69 -3.28
CA LEU A 60 -10.09 9.05 -2.02
C LEU A 60 -9.49 10.04 -1.00
N LYS A 61 -9.60 11.36 -1.25
CA LYS A 61 -9.03 12.40 -0.38
C LYS A 61 -9.52 12.32 1.07
N GLU A 62 -10.78 11.92 1.27
CA GLU A 62 -11.33 11.71 2.61
C GLU A 62 -10.60 10.58 3.35
N GLY A 63 -10.31 9.47 2.67
CA GLY A 63 -9.52 8.37 3.21
C GLY A 63 -8.09 8.80 3.62
N GLU A 64 -7.45 9.70 2.87
CA GLU A 64 -6.13 10.23 3.23
C GLU A 64 -6.17 10.99 4.58
N HIS A 65 -7.25 11.71 4.88
CA HIS A 65 -7.42 12.35 6.19
C HIS A 65 -7.53 11.33 7.33
N TYR A 66 -8.29 10.25 7.12
CA TYR A 66 -8.37 9.15 8.09
C TYR A 66 -7.01 8.48 8.30
N LYS A 67 -6.22 8.26 7.24
CA LYS A 67 -4.89 7.65 7.36
C LYS A 67 -3.95 8.50 8.21
N LEU A 68 -3.94 9.82 8.02
CA LEU A 68 -3.13 10.72 8.84
C LEU A 68 -3.56 10.71 10.31
N LEU A 69 -4.87 10.74 10.57
CA LEU A 69 -5.42 10.66 11.93
C LEU A 69 -5.06 9.34 12.62
N TRP A 70 -5.28 8.22 11.94
CA TRP A 70 -5.00 6.90 12.51
C TRP A 70 -3.50 6.64 12.68
N THR A 71 -2.67 7.16 11.78
CA THR A 71 -1.21 7.13 11.92
C THR A 71 -0.75 7.91 13.14
N SER A 72 -1.28 9.13 13.36
CA SER A 72 -0.87 9.93 14.52
C SER A 72 -1.24 9.23 15.85
N ILE A 73 -2.42 8.63 15.92
CA ILE A 73 -2.86 7.85 17.09
C ILE A 73 -1.97 6.62 17.28
N PHE A 74 -1.66 5.88 16.20
CA PHE A 74 -0.79 4.71 16.25
C PHE A 74 0.60 5.07 16.76
N VAL A 75 1.20 6.13 16.21
CA VAL A 75 2.52 6.62 16.60
C VAL A 75 2.53 7.01 18.07
N ALA A 76 1.56 7.80 18.54
CA ALA A 76 1.50 8.22 19.94
C ALA A 76 1.38 7.03 20.90
N ASN A 77 0.63 6.00 20.52
CA ASN A 77 0.53 4.77 21.30
C ASN A 77 1.83 3.95 21.27
N TYR A 78 2.53 3.91 20.14
CA TYR A 78 3.82 3.24 20.02
C TYR A 78 4.91 3.99 20.82
N ALA A 79 4.93 5.32 20.76
CA ALA A 79 5.84 6.20 21.50
C ALA A 79 5.79 5.93 23.01
N LYS A 80 4.57 5.88 23.57
CA LYS A 80 4.35 5.49 24.98
C LYS A 80 4.90 4.09 25.31
N LYS A 81 4.76 3.13 24.39
CA LYS A 81 5.25 1.75 24.60
C LYS A 81 6.78 1.66 24.64
N ILE A 82 7.47 2.55 23.96
CA ILE A 82 8.94 2.56 23.87
C ILE A 82 9.60 3.66 24.72
N ASP A 83 8.82 4.39 25.52
CA ASP A 83 9.24 5.51 26.36
C ASP A 83 10.01 6.60 25.58
N LYS A 84 9.42 7.04 24.45
CA LYS A 84 9.96 8.10 23.58
C LYS A 84 8.89 9.13 23.22
N ASP A 85 9.30 10.27 22.69
CA ASP A 85 8.37 11.23 22.10
C ASP A 85 7.88 10.78 20.70
N ASP A 86 6.77 11.38 20.26
CA ASP A 86 6.09 11.02 19.01
C ASP A 86 6.98 11.23 17.77
N ASN A 87 7.86 12.24 17.76
CA ASN A 87 8.75 12.48 16.62
C ASN A 87 9.85 11.42 16.54
N GLU A 88 10.40 10.99 17.67
CA GLU A 88 11.35 9.88 17.73
C GLU A 88 10.70 8.57 17.29
N ALA A 89 9.48 8.28 17.76
CA ALA A 89 8.71 7.11 17.36
C ALA A 89 8.44 7.09 15.85
N CYS A 90 8.00 8.23 15.29
CA CYS A 90 7.85 8.43 13.85
C CYS A 90 9.14 8.10 13.08
N LYS A 91 10.27 8.70 13.47
CA LYS A 91 11.56 8.49 12.82
C LYS A 91 11.99 7.04 12.86
N LEU A 92 11.78 6.34 13.98
CA LEU A 92 12.13 4.92 14.11
C LEU A 92 11.29 4.03 13.19
N LEU A 93 9.99 4.29 13.08
CA LEU A 93 9.09 3.52 12.22
C LEU A 93 9.36 3.79 10.73
N LEU A 94 9.53 5.06 10.34
CA LEU A 94 9.87 5.44 8.97
C LEU A 94 11.22 4.84 8.56
N LYS A 95 12.24 4.96 9.43
CA LYS A 95 13.58 4.42 9.16
C LYS A 95 13.57 2.92 8.92
N LYS A 96 12.73 2.15 9.63
CA LYS A 96 12.58 0.70 9.37
C LYS A 96 12.15 0.40 7.94
N ILE A 97 11.34 1.27 7.33
CA ILE A 97 10.89 1.12 5.94
C ILE A 97 11.99 1.57 4.99
N GLU A 98 12.63 2.72 5.26
CA GLU A 98 13.76 3.22 4.47
C GLU A 98 14.91 2.21 4.41
N ASP A 99 15.29 1.62 5.54
CA ASP A 99 16.34 0.60 5.63
C ASP A 99 16.00 -0.68 4.82
N ASN A 100 14.73 -0.91 4.49
CA ASN A 100 14.25 -2.07 3.73
C ASN A 100 13.69 -1.71 2.34
N ILE A 101 13.88 -0.48 1.86
CA ILE A 101 13.16 0.05 0.70
C ILE A 101 13.40 -0.78 -0.58
N GLU A 102 14.62 -1.26 -0.79
CA GLU A 102 14.97 -2.10 -1.95
C GLU A 102 14.24 -3.45 -1.93
N ASN A 103 14.13 -4.08 -0.76
CA ASN A 103 13.36 -5.32 -0.61
C ASN A 103 11.87 -5.08 -0.88
N VAL A 104 11.34 -3.97 -0.36
CA VAL A 104 9.93 -3.61 -0.53
C VAL A 104 9.61 -3.30 -2.01
N LYS A 105 10.47 -2.56 -2.71
CA LYS A 105 10.31 -2.28 -4.15
C LYS A 105 10.23 -3.57 -4.97
N ASN A 106 11.01 -4.57 -4.61
CA ASN A 106 10.98 -5.87 -5.28
C ASN A 106 9.66 -6.64 -5.11
N MET A 107 8.84 -6.27 -4.12
CA MET A 107 7.51 -6.86 -3.89
C MET A 107 6.40 -6.20 -4.72
N PHE A 108 6.70 -5.11 -5.43
CA PHE A 108 5.79 -4.46 -6.36
C PHE A 108 6.20 -4.74 -7.82
N THR A 109 5.24 -4.70 -8.74
CA THR A 109 5.55 -4.55 -10.16
C THR A 109 6.05 -3.12 -10.45
N GLU A 110 6.86 -2.98 -11.49
CA GLU A 110 7.45 -1.69 -11.88
C GLU A 110 6.37 -0.60 -12.08
N ASP A 111 5.23 -0.95 -12.67
CA ASP A 111 4.09 -0.04 -12.93
C ASP A 111 3.25 0.31 -11.68
N ALA A 112 3.39 -0.45 -10.59
CA ALA A 112 2.68 -0.17 -9.34
C ALA A 112 3.37 0.95 -8.53
N ILE A 113 4.70 1.07 -8.64
CA ILE A 113 5.53 2.07 -7.96
C ILE A 113 6.08 3.14 -8.90
N GLU A 114 5.71 3.12 -10.18
CA GLU A 114 6.14 4.11 -11.17
C GLU A 114 5.82 5.54 -10.71
N GLY A 115 6.81 6.43 -10.80
CA GLY A 115 6.67 7.85 -10.44
C GLY A 115 7.00 8.19 -8.98
N TYR A 116 7.26 7.20 -8.12
CA TYR A 116 7.70 7.44 -6.74
C TYR A 116 9.21 7.24 -6.61
N ASN A 117 9.88 8.17 -5.94
CA ASN A 117 11.23 7.92 -5.44
C ASN A 117 11.16 7.13 -4.11
N ASP A 118 12.31 6.71 -3.62
CA ASP A 118 12.42 5.86 -2.43
C ASP A 118 11.85 6.53 -1.17
N ASN A 119 12.05 7.85 -1.01
CA ASN A 119 11.54 8.60 0.15
C ASN A 119 10.01 8.73 0.09
N ASP A 120 9.47 9.05 -1.09
CA ASP A 120 8.02 9.16 -1.29
C ASP A 120 7.34 7.81 -1.04
N LEU A 121 7.91 6.73 -1.58
CA LEU A 121 7.39 5.38 -1.37
C LEU A 121 7.48 4.96 0.10
N ALA A 122 8.59 5.24 0.78
CA ALA A 122 8.74 4.95 2.20
C ALA A 122 7.70 5.70 3.05
N TRP A 123 7.45 6.98 2.72
CA TRP A 123 6.44 7.78 3.41
C TRP A 123 5.02 7.24 3.21
N ILE A 124 4.65 6.89 1.97
CA ILE A 124 3.34 6.28 1.66
C ILE A 124 3.15 5.01 2.50
N LEU A 125 4.15 4.11 2.48
CA LEU A 125 4.07 2.84 3.19
C LEU A 125 4.05 3.02 4.71
N PHE A 126 4.74 4.04 5.24
CA PHE A 126 4.73 4.37 6.66
C PHE A 126 3.33 4.77 7.13
N VAL A 127 2.72 5.74 6.44
CA VAL A 127 1.38 6.24 6.76
C VAL A 127 0.34 5.13 6.56
N ASP A 128 0.42 4.42 5.45
CA ASP A 128 -0.55 3.38 5.10
C ASP A 128 -0.44 2.16 6.03
N GLY A 129 0.79 1.77 6.40
CA GLY A 129 1.02 0.67 7.33
C GLY A 129 0.54 0.99 8.75
N CYS A 130 0.88 2.16 9.29
CA CYS A 130 0.46 2.56 10.63
C CYS A 130 -1.07 2.72 10.73
N SER A 131 -1.67 3.37 9.73
CA SER A 131 -3.12 3.55 9.69
C SER A 131 -3.87 2.24 9.54
N LEU A 132 -3.39 1.30 8.71
CA LEU A 132 -4.00 -0.02 8.58
C LEU A 132 -3.89 -0.83 9.88
N LEU A 133 -2.74 -0.80 10.57
CA LEU A 133 -2.58 -1.47 11.86
C LEU A 133 -3.51 -0.90 12.93
N HIS A 134 -3.68 0.43 12.97
CA HIS A 134 -4.66 1.05 13.86
C HIS A 134 -6.09 0.62 13.52
N PHE A 135 -6.46 0.66 12.24
CA PHE A 135 -7.77 0.23 11.77
C PHE A 135 -8.05 -1.23 12.16
N MET A 136 -7.15 -2.15 11.82
CA MET A 136 -7.31 -3.59 12.12
C MET A 136 -7.36 -3.88 13.62
N GLY A 137 -6.69 -3.10 14.46
CA GLY A 137 -6.71 -3.26 15.91
C GLY A 137 -7.96 -2.72 16.60
N ASN A 138 -8.77 -1.91 15.91
CA ASN A 138 -9.93 -1.21 16.49
C ASN A 138 -11.22 -1.39 15.68
N VAL A 139 -11.19 -2.18 14.61
CA VAL A 139 -12.38 -2.49 13.80
C VAL A 139 -13.38 -3.29 14.61
N ASP A 140 -14.57 -2.70 14.79
CA ASP A 140 -15.71 -3.29 15.47
C ASP A 140 -16.98 -2.78 14.78
N ASP A 141 -17.76 -3.69 14.20
CA ASP A 141 -18.99 -3.37 13.47
C ASP A 141 -20.11 -2.86 14.40
N GLN A 142 -20.02 -3.15 15.70
CA GLN A 142 -20.92 -2.65 16.73
C GLN A 142 -20.50 -1.27 17.25
N CYS A 143 -19.23 -0.87 17.04
CA CYS A 143 -18.67 0.39 17.55
C CYS A 143 -17.82 1.15 16.50
N PRO A 144 -18.39 1.55 15.35
CA PRO A 144 -17.64 2.26 14.30
C PRO A 144 -17.10 3.63 14.76
N ASN A 145 -17.72 4.22 15.78
CA ASN A 145 -17.31 5.51 16.35
C ASN A 145 -15.90 5.47 16.97
N ALA A 146 -15.41 4.31 17.39
CA ALA A 146 -14.04 4.16 17.90
C ALA A 146 -12.98 4.55 16.85
N LEU A 147 -13.33 4.45 15.56
CA LEU A 147 -12.50 4.84 14.43
C LEU A 147 -12.85 6.21 13.85
N ASN A 148 -13.81 6.94 14.45
CA ASN A 148 -14.43 8.15 13.91
C ASN A 148 -15.16 7.92 12.57
N LEU A 149 -15.78 6.74 12.43
CA LEU A 149 -16.51 6.34 11.24
C LEU A 149 -17.99 6.17 11.53
N LYS A 150 -18.81 6.36 10.49
CA LYS A 150 -20.16 5.81 10.41
C LYS A 150 -20.10 4.35 9.96
N PHE A 151 -21.17 3.59 10.22
CA PHE A 151 -21.24 2.17 9.84
C PHE A 151 -21.04 1.92 8.34
N ASP A 152 -21.65 2.73 7.48
CA ASP A 152 -21.49 2.65 6.02
C ASP A 152 -20.05 2.93 5.57
N GLN A 153 -19.39 3.92 6.18
CA GLN A 153 -17.98 4.19 5.94
C GLN A 153 -17.10 3.01 6.39
N LEU A 154 -17.36 2.44 7.57
CA LEU A 154 -16.64 1.27 8.09
C LEU A 154 -16.73 0.09 7.11
N MET A 155 -17.94 -0.23 6.64
CA MET A 155 -18.16 -1.34 5.70
C MET A 155 -17.44 -1.12 4.36
N HIS A 156 -17.40 0.13 3.87
CA HIS A 156 -16.67 0.46 2.65
C HIS A 156 -15.15 0.39 2.84
N ILE A 157 -14.62 0.92 3.94
CA ILE A 157 -13.19 0.84 4.27
C ILE A 157 -12.77 -0.62 4.45
N TRP A 158 -13.56 -1.43 5.16
CA TRP A 158 -13.31 -2.86 5.31
C TRP A 158 -13.28 -3.59 3.95
N ARG A 159 -14.19 -3.26 3.04
CA ARG A 159 -14.13 -3.79 1.67
C ARG A 159 -12.87 -3.33 0.95
N ASP A 160 -12.49 -2.07 1.09
CA ASP A 160 -11.31 -1.52 0.42
C ASP A 160 -10.01 -2.17 0.90
N THR A 161 -9.87 -2.53 2.17
CA THR A 161 -8.67 -3.24 2.70
C THR A 161 -8.48 -4.64 2.12
N LEU A 162 -9.54 -5.24 1.58
CA LEU A 162 -9.53 -6.58 0.97
C LEU A 162 -9.24 -6.56 -0.54
N LEU A 163 -9.14 -5.38 -1.17
CA LEU A 163 -8.91 -5.27 -2.61
C LEU A 163 -7.47 -5.59 -2.99
N LEU A 164 -7.26 -6.36 -4.06
CA LEU A 164 -5.93 -6.74 -4.55
C LEU A 164 -5.06 -5.53 -4.95
N GLU A 165 -5.65 -4.51 -5.57
CA GLU A 165 -4.96 -3.26 -5.94
C GLU A 165 -4.72 -2.33 -4.74
N ASN A 166 -5.05 -2.77 -3.53
CA ASN A 166 -5.03 -1.96 -2.31
C ASN A 166 -4.26 -2.63 -1.18
N GLN A 167 -3.17 -3.33 -1.53
CA GLN A 167 -2.37 -4.14 -0.62
C GLN A 167 -1.05 -3.47 -0.26
N LEU A 168 -0.56 -3.78 0.94
CA LEU A 168 0.77 -3.45 1.40
C LEU A 168 1.68 -4.68 1.39
N PRO A 169 3.01 -4.50 1.27
CA PRO A 169 3.97 -5.57 1.37
C PRO A 169 3.83 -6.32 2.69
N LYS A 170 3.74 -7.65 2.64
CA LYS A 170 3.79 -8.52 3.81
C LYS A 170 5.03 -9.40 3.69
N ASN A 171 5.91 -9.37 4.68
CA ASN A 171 7.01 -10.33 4.71
C ASN A 171 6.42 -11.74 4.83
N ASN A 172 6.73 -12.60 3.87
CA ASN A 172 6.66 -14.04 4.09
C ASN A 172 7.88 -14.38 4.93
N ALA A 173 7.74 -14.25 6.25
CA ALA A 173 8.71 -14.82 7.20
C ALA A 173 8.61 -16.35 7.19
#